data_AF-A0AAU3YU05-F1
#
_entry.id   AF-A0AAU3YU05-F1
#
_cell.length_a   1.000
_cell.length_b   1.000
_cell.length_c   1.000
_cell.angle_alpha   90.00
_cell.angle_beta   90.00
_cell.angle_gamma   90.00
#
_symmetry.space_group_name_H-M   'P 1'
#
loop_
_entity.id
_entity.type
_entity.pdbx_description
1 polymer ?
#
loop_
_entity_poly.entity_id
_entity_poly.type
_entity_poly.pdbx_seq_one_letter_code
_entity_poly.pdbx_strand_id
1 'polypeptide(L)'
;MTGSGLPLAGWTVSLDLWGTLITHGDRKAADAWRITEFDRVLHAYGRRPAPEQLSEIVGRTRAEAALQQRTAGAQPGVEAQVGVVLDELGIDRGAPDLLKLLLAVHTHTVLRACPQPIPGARETLDAIKAAGGRLVLTSNTLATPPDVHRLLLSDLGLLDRFDDLLFSGDLGVAKPRPEVFATVAERAGMPPGRVVHVGDDLLTDVDGALGAGCQAIHYNPHRNAARPHVPDFADLAELPDLLVSSCHAALAELISRSASHD
;
A
#
# COMPACT_ATOMS: atom_id res chain seq x y z
N MET A 1 -40.72 5.65 -10.12
CA MET A 1 -40.10 6.20 -8.89
C MET A 1 -38.71 5.59 -8.80
N THR A 2 -37.71 6.22 -9.42
CA THR A 2 -36.31 5.76 -9.41
C THR A 2 -35.71 6.16 -8.07
N GLY A 3 -35.58 5.22 -7.14
CA GLY A 3 -35.04 5.47 -5.81
C GLY A 3 -33.66 6.09 -5.91
N SER A 4 -33.52 7.32 -5.44
CA SER A 4 -32.26 8.06 -5.38
C SER A 4 -31.36 7.46 -4.30
N GLY A 5 -30.73 6.32 -4.60
CA GLY A 5 -29.61 5.81 -3.83
C GLY A 5 -28.37 6.68 -4.02
N LEU A 6 -27.47 6.68 -3.03
CA LEU A 6 -26.16 7.29 -3.19
C LEU A 6 -25.43 6.62 -4.36
N PRO A 7 -24.69 7.36 -5.21
CA PRO A 7 -24.21 6.86 -6.50
C PRO A 7 -23.17 5.74 -6.39
N LEU A 8 -22.43 5.65 -5.28
CA LEU A 8 -21.49 4.57 -4.98
C LEU A 8 -22.06 3.53 -4.01
N ALA A 9 -23.36 3.56 -3.73
CA ALA A 9 -23.99 2.57 -2.86
C ALA A 9 -23.77 1.14 -3.40
N GLY A 10 -23.25 0.26 -2.53
CA GLY A 10 -22.91 -1.11 -2.89
C GLY A 10 -21.65 -1.26 -3.73
N TRP A 11 -20.77 -0.25 -3.73
CA TRP A 11 -19.41 -0.33 -4.27
C TRP A 11 -18.39 -0.29 -3.14
N THR A 12 -17.29 -1.00 -3.32
CA THR A 12 -16.10 -0.87 -2.48
C THR A 12 -15.00 -0.19 -3.27
N VAL A 13 -14.49 0.92 -2.74
CA VAL A 13 -13.34 1.63 -3.28
C VAL A 13 -12.14 1.24 -2.43
N SER A 14 -11.25 0.46 -3.04
CA SER A 14 -9.98 0.08 -2.44
C SER A 14 -8.90 1.05 -2.90
N LEU A 15 -8.09 1.60 -2.00
CA LEU A 15 -7.06 2.57 -2.36
C LEU A 15 -5.67 2.09 -1.93
N ASP A 16 -4.68 2.31 -2.78
CA ASP A 16 -3.27 2.30 -2.38
C ASP A 16 -2.95 3.47 -1.42
N LEU A 17 -1.82 3.36 -0.72
CA LEU A 17 -1.34 4.37 0.20
C LEU A 17 -0.23 5.25 -0.39
N TRP A 18 0.88 4.64 -0.81
CA TRP A 18 2.17 5.31 -0.97
C TRP A 18 2.36 5.76 -2.41
N GLY A 19 2.30 7.06 -2.66
CA GLY A 19 2.26 7.60 -4.03
C GLY A 19 0.84 7.90 -4.49
N THR A 20 -0.17 7.39 -3.78
CA THR A 20 -1.60 7.59 -4.09
C THR A 20 -2.33 8.49 -3.09
N LEU A 21 -2.19 8.27 -1.78
CA LEU A 21 -2.83 9.09 -0.74
C LEU A 21 -1.84 9.89 0.08
N ILE A 22 -0.61 9.39 0.22
CA ILE A 22 0.48 10.06 0.92
C ILE A 22 1.74 10.07 0.07
N THR A 23 2.57 11.08 0.24
CA THR A 23 3.89 11.15 -0.38
C THR A 23 4.84 10.15 0.27
N HIS A 24 5.92 9.79 -0.43
CA HIS A 24 7.00 9.02 0.18
C HIS A 24 7.90 9.83 1.12
N GLY A 25 7.71 11.16 1.19
CA GLY A 25 8.59 12.07 1.91
C GLY A 25 10.05 12.01 1.44
N ASP A 26 10.99 12.35 2.33
CA ASP A 26 12.43 12.24 2.07
C ASP A 26 12.96 10.84 2.42
N ARG A 27 12.80 9.90 1.49
CA ARG A 27 13.32 8.54 1.64
C ARG A 27 14.84 8.49 1.80
N LYS A 28 15.56 9.45 1.21
CA LYS A 28 17.03 9.48 1.29
C LYS A 28 17.47 9.85 2.71
N ALA A 29 16.85 10.87 3.31
CA ALA A 29 17.10 11.23 4.70
C ALA A 29 16.71 10.09 5.66
N ALA A 30 15.56 9.44 5.43
CA ALA A 30 15.13 8.31 6.22
C ALA A 30 16.12 7.13 6.14
N ASP A 31 16.60 6.80 4.95
CA ASP A 31 17.57 5.73 4.76
C ASP A 31 18.92 6.06 5.42
N ALA A 32 19.42 7.29 5.29
CA ALA A 32 20.63 7.74 5.98
C ALA A 32 20.49 7.69 7.51
N TRP A 33 19.32 8.08 8.02
CA TRP A 33 19.01 7.97 9.45
C TRP A 33 19.01 6.52 9.92
N ARG A 34 18.42 5.59 9.15
CA ARG A 34 18.43 4.15 9.50
C ARG A 34 19.85 3.62 9.64
N ILE A 35 20.72 3.92 8.68
CA ILE A 35 22.11 3.45 8.72
C ILE A 35 22.84 4.01 9.94
N THR A 36 22.67 5.31 10.21
CA THR A 36 23.27 5.97 11.38
C THR A 36 22.82 5.34 12.69
N GLU A 37 21.53 5.02 12.83
CA GLU A 37 20.99 4.45 14.06
C GLU A 37 21.28 2.95 14.19
N PHE A 38 21.32 2.19 13.09
CA PHE A 38 21.85 0.82 13.09
C PHE A 38 23.29 0.82 13.59
N ASP A 39 24.13 1.71 13.05
CA ASP A 39 25.53 1.83 13.46
C ASP A 39 25.66 2.14 14.96
N ARG A 40 24.90 3.11 15.46
CA ARG A 40 24.84 3.47 16.89
C ARG A 40 24.46 2.28 17.77
N VAL A 41 23.42 1.54 17.39
CA VAL A 41 22.96 0.35 18.14
C VAL A 41 24.03 -0.73 18.12
N LEU A 42 24.59 -1.06 16.95
CA LEU A 42 25.64 -2.07 16.83
C LEU A 42 26.88 -1.71 17.66
N HIS A 43 27.28 -0.44 17.64
CA HIS A 43 28.37 0.10 18.44
C HIS A 43 28.16 -0.07 19.94
N ALA A 44 26.95 0.17 20.43
CA ALA A 44 26.59 -0.03 21.83
C ALA A 44 26.71 -1.50 22.28
N TYR A 45 26.62 -2.44 21.34
CA TYR A 45 26.80 -3.89 21.57
C TYR A 45 28.20 -4.40 21.16
N GLY A 46 29.17 -3.49 21.02
CA GLY A 46 30.58 -3.84 20.74
C GLY A 46 30.84 -4.28 19.30
N ARG A 47 29.92 -4.03 18.37
CA ARG A 47 30.07 -4.33 16.93
C ARG A 47 30.37 -3.04 16.17
N ARG A 48 31.33 -3.08 15.25
CA ARG A 48 31.75 -1.90 14.48
C ARG A 48 31.91 -2.24 13.00
N PRO A 49 30.80 -2.47 12.26
CA PRO A 49 30.90 -2.65 10.82
C PRO A 49 31.39 -1.36 10.15
N ALA A 50 31.96 -1.47 8.95
CA ALA A 50 32.22 -0.29 8.13
C ALA A 50 30.86 0.32 7.70
N PRO A 51 30.69 1.66 7.73
CA PRO A 51 29.43 2.30 7.34
C PRO A 51 28.97 1.93 5.92
N GLU A 52 29.91 1.81 4.98
CA GLU A 52 29.65 1.43 3.59
C GLU A 52 29.10 0.01 3.50
N GLN A 53 29.71 -0.92 4.25
CA GLN A 53 29.26 -2.31 4.32
C GLN A 53 27.85 -2.41 4.91
N LEU A 54 27.56 -1.68 6.00
CA LEU A 54 26.25 -1.66 6.61
C LEU A 54 25.19 -1.10 5.65
N SER A 55 25.50 0.01 4.98
CA SER A 55 24.61 0.61 3.98
C SER A 55 24.34 -0.34 2.81
N GLU A 56 25.36 -1.03 2.32
CA GLU A 56 25.23 -1.99 1.22
C GLU A 56 24.34 -3.17 1.61
N ILE A 57 24.59 -3.79 2.77
CA ILE A 57 23.80 -4.94 3.26
C ILE A 57 22.34 -4.54 3.43
N VAL A 58 22.05 -3.47 4.18
CA VAL A 58 20.68 -3.01 4.42
C VAL A 58 19.97 -2.63 3.12
N GLY A 59 20.67 -1.94 2.21
CA GLY A 59 20.15 -1.56 0.91
C GLY A 59 19.76 -2.78 0.06
N ARG A 60 20.65 -3.76 -0.03
CA ARG A 60 20.40 -5.01 -0.77
C ARG A 60 19.29 -5.84 -0.16
N THR A 61 19.26 -6.05 1.16
CA THR A 61 18.17 -6.79 1.82
C THR A 61 16.80 -6.18 1.50
N ARG A 62 16.69 -4.85 1.50
CA ARG A 62 15.44 -4.15 1.14
C ARG A 62 15.11 -4.29 -0.34
N ALA A 63 16.10 -4.18 -1.22
CA ALA A 63 15.90 -4.36 -2.66
C ALA A 63 15.42 -5.78 -2.99
N GLU A 64 16.00 -6.80 -2.34
CA GLU A 64 15.57 -8.19 -2.46
C GLU A 64 14.15 -8.39 -1.95
N ALA A 65 13.78 -7.83 -0.80
CA ALA A 65 12.42 -7.90 -0.29
C ALA A 65 11.40 -7.25 -1.26
N ALA A 66 11.73 -6.08 -1.82
CA ALA A 66 10.90 -5.42 -2.82
C ALA A 66 10.79 -6.23 -4.12
N LEU A 67 11.89 -6.85 -4.56
CA LEU A 67 11.89 -7.72 -5.74
C LEU A 67 11.01 -8.96 -5.52
N GLN A 68 11.15 -9.63 -4.37
CA GLN A 68 10.32 -10.77 -4.00
C GLN A 68 8.83 -10.39 -3.94
N GLN A 69 8.50 -9.21 -3.43
CA GLN A 69 7.14 -8.71 -3.43
C GLN A 69 6.61 -8.49 -4.84
N ARG A 70 7.36 -7.81 -5.70
CA ARG A 70 6.92 -7.51 -7.08
C ARG A 70 6.84 -8.74 -7.98
N THR A 71 7.72 -9.72 -7.80
CA THR A 71 7.82 -10.90 -8.68
C THR A 71 7.05 -12.10 -8.15
N ALA A 72 7.18 -12.38 -6.85
CA ALA A 72 6.59 -13.53 -6.19
C ALA A 72 5.36 -13.17 -5.35
N GLY A 73 5.06 -11.89 -5.13
CA GLY A 73 3.96 -11.47 -4.25
C GLY A 73 4.21 -11.79 -2.78
N ALA A 74 5.42 -12.22 -2.44
CA ALA A 74 5.78 -12.60 -1.08
C ALA A 74 5.87 -11.36 -0.18
N GLN A 75 5.53 -11.53 1.09
CA GLN A 75 5.75 -10.51 2.12
C GLN A 75 6.80 -10.99 3.12
N PRO A 76 8.10 -10.66 2.92
CA PRO A 76 9.13 -11.00 3.89
C PRO A 76 8.92 -10.23 5.19
N GLY A 77 8.89 -10.94 6.32
CA GLY A 77 8.74 -10.33 7.64
C GLY A 77 9.91 -9.41 7.98
N VAL A 78 9.64 -8.34 8.74
CA VAL A 78 10.65 -7.36 9.15
C VAL A 78 11.76 -8.00 10.00
N GLU A 79 11.42 -9.00 10.81
CA GLU A 79 12.39 -9.80 11.57
C GLU A 79 13.32 -10.61 10.67
N ALA A 80 12.78 -11.20 9.60
CA ALA A 80 13.59 -11.94 8.63
C ALA A 80 14.58 -10.99 7.93
N GLN A 81 14.14 -9.78 7.56
CA GLN A 81 15.00 -8.77 6.94
C GLN A 81 16.15 -8.35 7.89
N VAL A 82 15.85 -7.99 9.15
CA VAL A 82 16.90 -7.64 10.12
C VAL A 82 17.81 -8.84 10.41
N GLY A 83 17.25 -10.05 10.43
CA GLY A 83 18.02 -11.29 10.56
C GLY A 83 19.04 -11.49 9.45
N VAL A 84 18.69 -11.22 8.19
CA VAL A 84 19.65 -11.26 7.06
C VAL A 84 20.80 -10.28 7.30
N VAL A 85 20.51 -9.06 7.74
CA VAL A 85 21.55 -8.07 8.05
C VAL A 85 22.49 -8.58 9.14
N LEU A 86 21.96 -9.19 10.20
CA LEU A 86 22.77 -9.75 11.29
C LEU A 86 23.65 -10.91 10.83
N ASP A 87 23.10 -11.84 10.04
CA ASP A 87 23.85 -13.00 9.53
C ASP A 87 25.02 -12.56 8.66
N GLU A 88 24.80 -11.59 7.78
CA GLU A 88 25.84 -11.08 6.88
C GLU A 88 26.93 -10.27 7.59
N LEU A 89 26.59 -9.67 8.74
CA LEU A 89 27.56 -9.06 9.63
C LEU A 89 28.26 -10.08 10.55
N GLY A 90 27.90 -11.36 10.49
CA GLY A 90 28.43 -12.41 11.36
C GLY A 90 28.02 -12.22 12.83
N ILE A 91 26.86 -11.62 13.08
CA ILE A 91 26.35 -11.32 14.41
C ILE A 91 25.32 -12.39 14.81
N ASP A 92 25.57 -13.03 15.96
CA ASP A 92 24.64 -14.01 16.52
C ASP A 92 23.26 -13.39 16.82
N ARG A 93 22.21 -14.06 16.35
CA ARG A 93 20.80 -13.71 16.59
C ARG A 93 20.36 -13.98 18.03
N GLY A 94 21.18 -14.68 18.83
CA GLY A 94 20.95 -14.96 20.26
C GLY A 94 20.96 -13.75 21.19
N ALA A 95 21.06 -12.52 20.67
CA ALA A 95 20.97 -11.27 21.43
C ALA A 95 19.60 -10.59 21.25
N PRO A 96 18.57 -10.96 22.04
CA PRO A 96 17.18 -10.52 21.83
C PRO A 96 17.00 -9.00 21.94
N ASP A 97 17.76 -8.33 22.82
CA ASP A 97 17.64 -6.89 22.99
C ASP A 97 18.28 -6.10 21.85
N LEU A 98 19.37 -6.62 21.27
CA LEU A 98 19.95 -6.07 20.04
C LEU A 98 18.95 -6.15 18.88
N LEU A 99 18.35 -7.33 18.67
CA LEU A 99 17.36 -7.55 17.62
C LEU A 99 16.18 -6.59 17.77
N LYS A 100 15.62 -6.44 18.98
CA LYS A 100 14.51 -5.52 19.26
C LYS A 100 14.86 -4.07 18.91
N LEU A 101 16.06 -3.60 19.27
CA LEU A 101 16.49 -2.23 18.97
C LEU A 101 16.65 -2.01 17.46
N LEU A 102 17.26 -2.95 16.74
CA LEU A 102 17.39 -2.87 15.28
C LEU A 102 16.03 -2.94 14.58
N LEU A 103 15.10 -3.76 15.08
CA LEU A 103 13.73 -3.80 14.58
C LEU A 103 13.03 -2.47 14.78
N ALA A 104 13.15 -1.85 15.96
CA ALA A 104 12.56 -0.54 16.22
C ALA A 104 13.07 0.50 15.22
N VAL A 105 14.39 0.55 14.98
CA VAL A 105 14.99 1.46 13.98
C VAL A 105 14.47 1.14 12.57
N HIS A 106 14.51 -0.12 12.14
CA HIS A 106 14.12 -0.55 10.79
C HIS A 106 12.68 -0.18 10.47
N THR A 107 11.77 -0.47 11.40
CA THR A 107 10.32 -0.35 11.26
C THR A 107 9.81 1.09 11.36
N HIS A 108 10.45 1.94 12.17
CA HIS A 108 10.04 3.33 12.38
C HIS A 108 10.74 4.32 11.45
N THR A 109 11.69 3.85 10.62
CA THR A 109 12.41 4.70 9.68
C THR A 109 11.45 5.48 8.76
N VAL A 110 10.31 4.89 8.39
CA VAL A 110 9.35 5.55 7.51
C VAL A 110 8.84 6.88 8.08
N LEU A 111 8.74 6.99 9.41
CA LEU A 111 8.29 8.21 10.08
C LEU A 111 9.32 9.35 9.93
N ARG A 112 10.58 9.02 9.67
CA ARG A 112 11.66 9.99 9.42
C ARG A 112 11.66 10.53 8.00
N ALA A 113 10.95 9.89 7.07
CA ALA A 113 10.72 10.46 5.76
C ALA A 113 9.74 11.64 5.80
N CYS A 114 9.00 11.81 6.91
CA CYS A 114 7.98 12.85 7.07
C CYS A 114 6.95 12.88 5.91
N PRO A 115 6.33 11.74 5.56
CA PRO A 115 5.33 11.70 4.49
C PRO A 115 4.15 12.63 4.82
N GLN A 116 3.54 13.18 3.78
CA GLN A 116 2.42 14.12 3.88
C GLN A 116 1.23 13.59 3.08
N PRO A 117 -0.02 13.94 3.43
CA PRO A 117 -1.15 13.65 2.57
C PRO A 117 -0.95 14.34 1.21
N ILE A 118 -1.26 13.64 0.13
CA ILE A 118 -1.33 14.24 -1.19
C ILE A 118 -2.47 15.28 -1.17
N PRO A 119 -2.32 16.45 -1.83
CA PRO A 119 -3.38 17.46 -1.87
C PRO A 119 -4.73 16.86 -2.30
N GLY A 120 -5.78 17.17 -1.55
CA GLY A 120 -7.13 16.65 -1.79
C GLY A 120 -7.42 15.26 -1.21
N ALA A 121 -6.43 14.54 -0.66
CA ALA A 121 -6.64 13.16 -0.21
C ALA A 121 -7.76 13.02 0.84
N ARG A 122 -7.82 13.92 1.83
CA ARG A 122 -8.82 13.85 2.90
C ARG A 122 -10.22 14.16 2.36
N GLU A 123 -10.31 15.22 1.56
CA GLU A 123 -11.53 15.72 0.95
C GLU A 123 -12.12 14.70 -0.03
N THR A 124 -11.27 14.05 -0.82
CA THR A 124 -11.66 13.00 -1.76
C THR A 124 -12.21 11.77 -1.05
N LEU A 125 -11.55 11.31 0.03
CA LEU A 125 -12.07 10.20 0.83
C LEU A 125 -13.43 10.57 1.46
N ASP A 126 -13.57 11.77 2.01
CA ASP A 126 -14.84 12.24 2.58
C ASP A 126 -15.95 12.30 1.52
N ALA A 127 -15.65 12.77 0.31
CA ALA A 127 -16.58 12.80 -0.81
C ALA A 127 -17.01 11.40 -1.26
N ILE A 128 -16.10 10.44 -1.31
CA ILE A 128 -16.41 9.04 -1.66
C ILE A 128 -17.34 8.41 -0.62
N LYS A 129 -17.10 8.64 0.69
CA LYS A 129 -18.00 8.17 1.75
C LYS A 129 -19.37 8.83 1.65
N ALA A 130 -19.42 10.15 1.42
CA ALA A 130 -20.67 10.89 1.25
C ALA A 130 -21.48 10.38 0.04
N ALA A 131 -20.79 9.89 -1.00
CA ALA A 131 -21.37 9.24 -2.16
C ALA A 131 -21.77 7.76 -1.92
N GLY A 132 -21.60 7.23 -0.70
CA GLY A 132 -22.05 5.90 -0.29
C GLY A 132 -21.06 4.76 -0.58
N GLY A 133 -19.83 5.09 -0.98
CA GLY A 133 -18.78 4.09 -1.22
C GLY A 133 -18.17 3.59 0.08
N ARG A 134 -17.96 2.28 0.18
CA ARG A 134 -17.17 1.68 1.26
C ARG A 134 -15.68 1.88 0.96
N LEU A 135 -14.92 2.42 1.90
CA LEU A 135 -13.49 2.69 1.74
C LEU A 135 -12.64 1.60 2.38
N VAL A 136 -11.72 1.02 1.61
CA VAL A 136 -10.73 0.04 2.10
C VAL A 136 -9.33 0.50 1.72
N LEU A 137 -8.41 0.60 2.68
CA LEU A 137 -7.00 0.80 2.35
C LEU A 137 -6.36 -0.56 2.04
N THR A 138 -5.60 -0.65 0.95
CA THR A 138 -4.86 -1.86 0.59
C THR A 138 -3.41 -1.50 0.30
N SER A 139 -2.51 -1.77 1.25
CA SER A 139 -1.12 -1.31 1.19
C SER A 139 -0.09 -2.44 1.32
N ASN A 140 0.90 -2.38 0.44
CA ASN A 140 2.10 -3.21 0.49
C ASN A 140 3.07 -2.67 1.56
N THR A 141 3.30 -3.42 2.64
CA THR A 141 3.96 -2.90 3.85
C THR A 141 5.50 -2.88 3.82
N LEU A 142 6.14 -3.78 3.06
CA LEU A 142 7.59 -3.95 3.03
C LEU A 142 8.23 -3.98 4.44
N ALA A 143 9.02 -2.96 4.78
CA ALA A 143 9.75 -2.84 6.05
C ALA A 143 8.94 -2.17 7.18
N THR A 144 7.75 -1.67 6.87
CA THR A 144 6.92 -0.90 7.81
C THR A 144 5.76 -1.76 8.30
N PRO A 145 5.73 -2.19 9.57
CA PRO A 145 4.67 -3.04 10.09
C PRO A 145 3.28 -2.39 10.01
N PRO A 146 2.20 -3.19 9.99
CA PRO A 146 0.82 -2.70 10.02
C PRO A 146 0.54 -1.66 11.12
N ASP A 147 1.06 -1.85 12.34
CA ASP A 147 0.82 -0.91 13.44
C ASP A 147 1.50 0.45 13.24
N VAL A 148 2.67 0.47 12.61
CA VAL A 148 3.35 1.73 12.25
C VAL A 148 2.57 2.45 11.14
N HIS A 149 1.97 1.71 10.19
CA HIS A 149 1.05 2.31 9.21
C HIS A 149 -0.18 2.91 9.88
N ARG A 150 -0.79 2.23 10.86
CA ARG A 150 -1.96 2.74 11.59
C ARG A 150 -1.63 4.04 12.34
N LEU A 151 -0.49 4.08 13.03
CA LEU A 151 0.02 5.30 13.67
C LEU A 151 0.20 6.43 12.66
N LEU A 152 0.86 6.15 11.54
CA LEU A 152 1.07 7.13 10.48
C LEU A 152 -0.24 7.67 9.92
N LEU A 153 -1.21 6.80 9.62
CA LEU A 153 -2.52 7.19 9.12
C LEU A 153 -3.29 8.04 10.14
N SER A 154 -3.13 7.77 11.43
CA SER A 154 -3.74 8.56 12.50
C SER A 154 -3.16 9.98 12.54
N ASP A 155 -1.82 10.09 12.55
CA ASP A 155 -1.11 11.38 12.54
C ASP A 155 -1.44 12.21 11.30
N LEU A 156 -1.66 11.55 10.16
CA LEU A 156 -2.04 12.18 8.91
C LEU A 156 -3.54 12.46 8.79
N GLY A 157 -4.35 12.10 9.79
CA GLY A 157 -5.79 12.31 9.78
C GLY A 157 -6.51 11.53 8.68
N LEU A 158 -6.01 10.35 8.32
CA LEU A 158 -6.59 9.47 7.29
C LEU A 158 -7.27 8.24 7.88
N LEU A 159 -6.85 7.82 9.09
CA LEU A 159 -7.26 6.52 9.67
C LEU A 159 -8.78 6.34 9.76
N ASP A 160 -9.50 7.32 10.34
CA ASP A 160 -10.93 7.21 10.63
C ASP A 160 -11.83 7.29 9.37
N ARG A 161 -11.23 7.48 8.19
CA ARG A 161 -11.96 7.52 6.92
C ARG A 161 -12.17 6.12 6.34
N PHE A 162 -11.33 5.16 6.69
CA PHE A 162 -11.43 3.80 6.15
C PHE A 162 -12.38 2.93 6.96
N ASP A 163 -13.15 2.10 6.27
CA ASP A 163 -14.02 1.09 6.87
C ASP A 163 -13.26 -0.24 7.11
N ASP A 164 -12.13 -0.45 6.42
CA ASP A 164 -11.18 -1.54 6.67
C ASP A 164 -9.76 -1.17 6.19
N LEU A 165 -8.75 -1.81 6.79
CA LEU A 165 -7.34 -1.63 6.46
C LEU A 165 -6.69 -2.99 6.21
N LEU A 166 -6.22 -3.19 4.99
CA LEU A 166 -5.54 -4.39 4.54
C LEU A 166 -4.07 -4.10 4.26
N PHE A 167 -3.23 -4.75 5.04
CA PHE A 167 -1.79 -4.63 4.96
C PHE A 167 -1.20 -5.96 4.53
N SER A 168 -0.32 -5.96 3.53
CA SER A 168 0.33 -7.21 3.09
C SER A 168 1.06 -7.94 4.22
N GLY A 169 1.57 -7.20 5.21
CA GLY A 169 2.13 -7.74 6.46
C GLY A 169 1.17 -8.60 7.27
N ASP A 170 -0.11 -8.23 7.34
CA ASP A 170 -1.16 -9.00 8.01
C ASP A 170 -1.63 -10.19 7.14
N LEU A 171 -1.61 -10.03 5.81
CA LEU A 171 -2.08 -11.02 4.84
C LEU A 171 -1.04 -12.08 4.47
N GLY A 172 0.25 -11.80 4.66
CA GLY A 172 1.37 -12.63 4.19
C GLY A 172 1.60 -12.61 2.68
N VAL A 173 0.75 -11.91 1.93
CA VAL A 173 0.78 -11.78 0.47
C VAL A 173 0.57 -10.32 0.07
N ALA A 174 1.17 -9.92 -1.05
CA ALA A 174 1.22 -8.55 -1.51
C ALA A 174 0.70 -8.38 -2.94
N LYS A 175 0.20 -7.17 -3.25
CA LYS A 175 -0.07 -6.74 -4.63
C LYS A 175 1.20 -6.93 -5.47
N PRO A 176 1.15 -7.49 -6.70
CA PRO A 176 0.00 -7.63 -7.61
C PRO A 176 -0.83 -8.91 -7.43
N ARG A 177 -0.63 -9.69 -6.37
CA ARG A 177 -1.29 -10.99 -6.22
C ARG A 177 -2.81 -10.84 -6.16
N PRO A 178 -3.58 -11.57 -7.00
CA PRO A 178 -5.04 -11.45 -7.03
C PRO A 178 -5.69 -11.79 -5.68
N GLU A 179 -5.03 -12.61 -4.85
CA GLU A 179 -5.46 -13.00 -3.50
C GLU A 179 -5.68 -11.79 -2.58
N VAL A 180 -4.89 -10.72 -2.76
CA VAL A 180 -5.08 -9.47 -1.99
C VAL A 180 -6.42 -8.83 -2.32
N PHE A 181 -6.77 -8.75 -3.60
CA PHE A 181 -8.04 -8.16 -4.05
C PHE A 181 -9.24 -9.07 -3.80
N ALA A 182 -9.04 -10.39 -3.85
CA ALA A 182 -10.04 -11.35 -3.40
C ALA A 182 -10.37 -11.14 -1.91
N THR A 183 -9.36 -10.90 -1.08
CA THR A 183 -9.53 -10.58 0.34
C THR A 183 -10.29 -9.26 0.55
N VAL A 184 -10.01 -8.24 -0.27
CA VAL A 184 -10.79 -6.98 -0.28
C VAL A 184 -12.26 -7.28 -0.53
N ALA A 185 -12.57 -8.02 -1.60
CA ALA A 185 -13.93 -8.35 -2.00
C ALA A 185 -14.67 -9.16 -0.92
N GLU A 186 -14.00 -10.17 -0.34
CA GLU A 186 -14.52 -11.01 0.73
C GLU A 186 -14.88 -10.20 1.98
N ARG A 187 -13.93 -9.41 2.51
CA ARG A 187 -14.17 -8.57 3.69
C ARG A 187 -15.17 -7.44 3.43
N ALA A 188 -15.26 -7.00 2.17
CA ALA A 188 -16.28 -6.07 1.71
C ALA A 188 -17.68 -6.70 1.65
N GLY A 189 -17.78 -8.03 1.57
CA GLY A 189 -19.02 -8.74 1.27
C GLY A 189 -19.53 -8.45 -0.14
N MET A 190 -18.64 -8.12 -1.08
CA MET A 190 -18.96 -7.70 -2.44
C MET A 190 -18.35 -8.65 -3.48
N PRO A 191 -18.99 -8.86 -4.64
CA PRO A 191 -18.33 -9.57 -5.74
C PRO A 191 -17.15 -8.73 -6.27
N PRO A 192 -16.08 -9.35 -6.82
CA PRO A 192 -14.93 -8.62 -7.35
C PRO A 192 -15.28 -7.51 -8.34
N GLY A 193 -16.27 -7.73 -9.22
CA GLY A 193 -16.73 -6.71 -10.17
C GLY A 193 -17.38 -5.46 -9.55
N ARG A 194 -17.63 -5.46 -8.23
CA ARG A 194 -18.13 -4.32 -7.43
C ARG A 194 -17.04 -3.70 -6.53
N VAL A 195 -15.79 -4.12 -6.72
CA VAL A 195 -14.60 -3.51 -6.12
C VAL A 195 -13.88 -2.72 -7.20
N VAL A 196 -13.56 -1.47 -6.92
CA VAL A 196 -12.67 -0.65 -7.74
C VAL A 196 -11.41 -0.35 -6.95
N HIS A 197 -10.24 -0.70 -7.49
CA HIS A 197 -8.97 -0.36 -6.88
C HIS A 197 -8.37 0.89 -7.52
N VAL A 198 -7.84 1.79 -6.70
CA VAL A 198 -7.21 3.04 -7.12
C VAL A 198 -5.79 3.07 -6.59
N GLY A 199 -4.80 3.21 -7.48
CA GLY A 199 -3.39 3.25 -7.11
C GLY A 199 -2.51 3.81 -8.23
N ASP A 200 -1.24 4.06 -7.95
CA ASP A 200 -0.29 4.71 -8.86
C ASP A 200 0.60 3.75 -9.65
N ASP A 201 0.71 2.48 -9.24
CA ASP A 201 1.56 1.49 -9.90
C ASP A 201 0.75 0.58 -10.83
N LEU A 202 1.09 0.62 -12.13
CA LEU A 202 0.41 -0.19 -13.15
C LEU A 202 0.46 -1.69 -12.86
N LEU A 203 1.57 -2.20 -12.34
CA LEU A 203 1.71 -3.64 -12.08
C LEU A 203 0.95 -4.02 -10.81
N THR A 204 1.26 -3.37 -9.69
CA THR A 204 0.72 -3.78 -8.38
C THR A 204 -0.76 -3.45 -8.24
N ASP A 205 -1.18 -2.27 -8.71
CA ASP A 205 -2.51 -1.76 -8.44
C ASP A 205 -3.46 -2.08 -9.60
N VAL A 206 -3.09 -1.69 -10.82
CA VAL A 206 -3.96 -1.83 -11.99
C VAL A 206 -4.03 -3.28 -12.48
N ASP A 207 -2.89 -3.87 -12.82
CA ASP A 207 -2.84 -5.23 -13.35
C ASP A 207 -3.26 -6.26 -12.30
N GLY A 208 -2.87 -6.05 -11.05
CA GLY A 208 -3.29 -6.88 -9.92
C GLY A 208 -4.81 -6.89 -9.72
N ALA A 209 -5.45 -5.71 -9.68
CA ALA A 209 -6.89 -5.61 -9.49
C ALA A 209 -7.67 -6.23 -10.66
N LEU A 210 -7.27 -5.92 -11.90
CA LEU A 210 -7.90 -6.48 -13.10
C LEU A 210 -7.72 -8.00 -13.17
N GLY A 211 -6.56 -8.53 -12.77
CA GLY A 211 -6.28 -9.96 -12.67
C GLY A 211 -7.19 -10.70 -11.68
N ALA A 212 -7.73 -10.02 -10.69
CA ALA A 212 -8.70 -10.54 -9.72
C ALA A 212 -10.17 -10.34 -10.14
N GLY A 213 -10.43 -9.78 -11.33
CA GLY A 213 -11.78 -9.45 -11.78
C GLY A 213 -12.37 -8.19 -11.13
N CYS A 214 -11.55 -7.39 -10.45
CA CYS A 214 -11.95 -6.08 -9.95
C CYS A 214 -11.88 -5.02 -11.06
N GLN A 215 -12.47 -3.86 -10.80
CA GLN A 215 -12.24 -2.64 -11.60
C GLN A 215 -10.96 -1.95 -11.13
N ALA A 216 -10.34 -1.16 -12.00
CA ALA A 216 -9.15 -0.38 -11.67
C ALA A 216 -9.25 1.06 -12.20
N ILE A 217 -8.68 2.01 -11.46
CA ILE A 217 -8.45 3.39 -11.88
C ILE A 217 -7.00 3.73 -11.54
N HIS A 218 -6.27 4.31 -12.49
CA HIS A 218 -4.85 4.64 -12.32
C HIS A 218 -4.67 6.09 -11.87
N TYR A 219 -4.06 6.29 -10.70
CA TYR A 219 -3.58 7.61 -10.29
C TYR A 219 -2.26 7.91 -11.03
N ASN A 220 -2.31 8.87 -11.96
CA ASN A 220 -1.23 9.18 -12.89
C ASN A 220 -0.90 10.69 -12.90
N PRO A 221 -0.43 11.26 -11.77
CA PRO A 221 -0.19 12.70 -11.62
C PRO A 221 0.88 13.25 -12.57
N HIS A 222 1.75 12.38 -13.08
CA HIS A 222 2.83 12.75 -14.00
C HIS A 222 2.52 12.44 -15.46
N ARG A 223 1.31 11.94 -15.77
CA ARG A 223 0.90 11.55 -17.12
C ARG A 223 1.92 10.61 -17.79
N ASN A 224 2.40 9.64 -17.02
CA ASN A 224 3.23 8.54 -17.50
C ASN A 224 2.40 7.60 -18.41
N ALA A 225 3.05 6.56 -18.93
CA ALA A 225 2.36 5.51 -19.67
C ALA A 225 1.16 4.97 -18.87
N ALA A 226 0.04 4.82 -19.55
CA ALA A 226 -1.21 4.31 -19.00
C ALA A 226 -1.60 3.01 -19.70
N ARG A 227 -2.40 2.19 -19.03
CA ARG A 227 -2.95 0.96 -19.61
C ARG A 227 -4.16 1.30 -20.50
N PRO A 228 -4.22 0.82 -21.76
CA PRO A 228 -5.38 1.06 -22.61
C PRO A 228 -6.69 0.61 -21.93
N HIS A 229 -7.74 1.42 -22.07
CA HIS A 229 -9.08 1.17 -21.52
C HIS A 229 -9.18 1.17 -19.98
N VAL A 230 -8.12 1.55 -19.26
CA VAL A 230 -8.19 1.84 -17.83
C VAL A 230 -8.25 3.36 -17.65
N PRO A 231 -9.26 3.90 -16.95
CA PRO A 231 -9.31 5.33 -16.66
C PRO A 231 -8.12 5.77 -15.80
N ASP A 232 -7.54 6.91 -16.13
CA ASP A 232 -6.49 7.54 -15.33
C ASP A 232 -6.84 9.01 -15.01
N PHE A 233 -6.23 9.53 -13.94
CA PHE A 233 -6.47 10.89 -13.47
C PHE A 233 -5.23 11.45 -12.78
N ALA A 234 -5.11 12.78 -12.64
CA ALA A 234 -3.89 13.39 -12.13
C ALA A 234 -4.08 14.13 -10.79
N ASP A 235 -5.29 14.56 -10.48
CA ASP A 235 -5.65 15.26 -9.26
C ASP A 235 -6.69 14.46 -8.46
N LEU A 236 -6.45 14.24 -7.16
CA LEU A 236 -7.37 13.52 -6.28
C LEU A 236 -8.78 14.13 -6.26
N ALA A 237 -8.93 15.42 -6.54
CA ALA A 237 -10.22 16.07 -6.64
C ALA A 237 -11.09 15.53 -7.82
N GLU A 238 -10.48 14.93 -8.85
CA GLU A 238 -11.19 14.31 -9.99
C GLU A 238 -11.78 12.94 -9.64
N LEU A 239 -11.23 12.26 -8.62
CA LEU A 239 -11.51 10.86 -8.33
C LEU A 239 -12.99 10.58 -7.98
N PRO A 240 -13.72 11.40 -7.19
CA PRO A 240 -15.11 11.09 -6.86
C PRO A 240 -16.01 11.02 -8.09
N ASP A 241 -15.91 11.98 -9.01
CA ASP A 241 -16.72 12.02 -10.24
C ASP A 241 -16.32 10.90 -11.20
N LEU A 242 -15.02 10.61 -11.29
CA LEU A 242 -14.51 9.50 -12.09
C LEU A 242 -15.02 8.16 -11.56
N LEU A 243 -14.98 7.93 -10.24
CA LEU A 243 -15.51 6.72 -9.61
C LEU A 243 -16.99 6.52 -9.95
N VAL A 244 -17.81 7.56 -9.82
CA VAL A 244 -19.24 7.47 -10.15
C VAL A 244 -19.44 7.06 -11.61
N SER A 245 -18.72 7.70 -12.53
CA SER A 245 -18.81 7.41 -13.96
C SER A 245 -18.35 5.99 -14.30
N SER A 246 -17.20 5.56 -13.76
CA SER A 246 -16.65 4.22 -13.97
C SER A 246 -17.53 3.13 -13.37
N CYS A 247 -18.06 3.34 -12.17
CA CYS A 247 -18.96 2.40 -11.50
C CYS A 247 -20.29 2.24 -12.25
N HIS A 248 -20.85 3.33 -12.79
CA HIS A 248 -22.04 3.25 -13.63
C HIS A 248 -21.80 2.46 -14.92
N ALA A 249 -20.68 2.71 -15.61
CA ALA A 249 -20.30 1.98 -16.82
C ALA A 249 -20.12 0.48 -16.54
N ALA A 250 -19.37 0.14 -15.50
CA ALA A 250 -19.14 -1.25 -15.09
C ALA A 250 -20.45 -1.97 -14.71
N LEU A 251 -21.37 -1.30 -14.01
CA LEU A 251 -22.68 -1.87 -13.69
C LEU A 251 -23.51 -2.16 -14.96
N ALA A 252 -23.51 -1.24 -15.93
CA ALA A 252 -24.21 -1.44 -17.20
C ALA A 252 -23.68 -2.66 -17.97
N GLU A 253 -22.36 -2.87 -17.97
CA GLU A 253 -21.74 -4.06 -18.57
C GLU A 253 -22.12 -5.35 -17.84
N LEU A 254 -22.12 -5.35 -16.50
CA LEU A 254 -22.50 -6.51 -15.70
C LEU A 254 -23.96 -6.94 -15.95
N ILE A 255 -24.87 -5.96 -16.05
CA ILE A 255 -26.28 -6.22 -16.38
C ILE A 255 -26.40 -6.80 -17.78
N SER A 256 -25.68 -6.22 -18.76
CA SER A 256 -25.73 -6.66 -20.16
C SER A 256 -25.22 -8.10 -20.35
N ARG A 257 -24.16 -8.49 -19.63
CA ARG A 257 -23.62 -9.85 -19.66
C ARG A 257 -24.55 -10.88 -19.00
N SER A 258 -25.26 -10.48 -17.96
CA SER A 258 -26.23 -11.36 -17.28
C SER A 258 -27.42 -11.64 -18.19
N ALA A 259 -27.89 -10.63 -18.93
CA ALA A 259 -29.00 -10.76 -19.87
C ALA A 259 -28.67 -11.57 -21.14
N SER A 260 -27.39 -11.84 -21.44
CA SER A 260 -26.97 -12.64 -22.60
C SER A 260 -26.68 -14.11 -22.28
N HIS A 261 -26.83 -14.53 -21.01
CA HIS A 261 -26.63 -15.90 -20.55
C HIS A 261 -27.94 -16.59 -20.09
N ASP A 262 -29.08 -15.90 -20.22
CA ASP A 262 -30.45 -16.42 -20.06
C ASP A 262 -31.09 -16.64 -21.45
#